data_AF-A0A3M1CTD7-F1
#
_entry.id   AF-A0A3M1CTD7-F1
#
_cell.length_a   1.000
_cell.length_b   1.000
_cell.length_c   1.000
_cell.angle_alpha   90.00
_cell.angle_beta   90.00
_cell.angle_gamma   90.00
#
_symmetry.space_group_name_H-M   'P 1'
#
loop_
_entity.id
_entity.type
_entity.pdbx_description
1 polymer ?
#
loop_
_entity_poly.entity_id
_entity_poly.type
_entity_poly.pdbx_seq_one_letter_code
_entity_poly.pdbx_strand_id
1 'polypeptide(L)'
;MAVTLVAFVFALFGAPALPGNPGTKAFVTVRPPQLRLAQRRDADVEIRLEAPDGSPVSGVALEVLARAGNVSVPREVGPGRYAARYTAPEDKFPQADFLVVRSPRGVLGWKPLPLVGAGKVEVETDPNALVKLQVAGKNFGPVRADGRGRAFIKFEAPPGVNTGRLVATDGRRPGSERWIDLG
;
A
#
# COMPACT_ATOMS: atom_id res chain seq x y z
N MET A 1 -13.70 66.08 -34.24
CA MET A 1 -12.45 65.30 -34.37
C MET A 1 -11.93 65.08 -32.95
N ALA A 2 -12.43 64.04 -32.28
CA ALA A 2 -11.82 62.70 -32.13
C ALA A 2 -10.94 62.64 -30.86
N VAL A 3 -11.55 62.13 -29.79
CA VAL A 3 -10.94 61.80 -28.50
C VAL A 3 -10.09 60.53 -28.66
N THR A 4 -8.91 60.46 -28.05
CA THR A 4 -8.16 59.20 -27.92
C THR A 4 -7.55 59.13 -26.53
N LEU A 5 -8.13 58.25 -25.72
CA LEU A 5 -7.62 57.81 -24.43
C LEU A 5 -6.99 56.43 -24.67
N VAL A 6 -5.73 56.23 -24.29
CA VAL A 6 -5.15 54.89 -24.19
C VAL A 6 -4.49 54.76 -22.83
N ALA A 7 -5.17 54.05 -21.94
CA ALA A 7 -4.61 53.47 -20.74
C ALA A 7 -4.32 51.99 -21.02
N PHE A 8 -3.12 51.53 -20.69
CA PHE A 8 -2.85 50.10 -20.54
C PHE A 8 -2.12 49.87 -19.22
N VAL A 9 -2.89 49.44 -18.23
CA VAL A 9 -2.39 48.88 -16.97
C VAL A 9 -2.27 47.37 -17.19
N PHE A 10 -1.06 46.84 -17.12
CA PHE A 10 -0.83 45.39 -17.00
C PHE A 10 -0.66 45.05 -15.52
N ALA A 11 -1.74 44.58 -14.89
CA ALA A 11 -1.68 43.91 -13.61
C ALA A 11 -1.38 42.42 -13.83
N LEU A 12 -0.25 41.95 -13.30
CA LEU A 12 0.06 40.53 -13.16
C LEU A 12 -0.91 39.90 -12.16
N PHE A 13 -1.99 39.28 -12.65
CA PHE A 13 -2.82 38.40 -11.84
C PHE A 13 -2.11 37.06 -11.68
N GLY A 14 -1.70 36.73 -10.45
CA GLY A 14 -1.47 35.35 -10.06
C GLY A 14 -2.77 34.58 -10.31
N ALA A 15 -2.70 33.55 -11.16
CA ALA A 15 -3.87 32.76 -11.52
C ALA A 15 -4.49 32.15 -10.26
N PRO A 16 -5.78 32.39 -9.96
CA PRO A 16 -6.44 31.66 -8.89
C PRO A 16 -6.46 30.17 -9.25
N ALA A 17 -6.03 29.33 -8.31
CA ALA A 17 -6.21 27.89 -8.37
C ALA A 17 -7.67 27.59 -8.71
N LEU A 18 -7.92 27.02 -9.91
CA LEU A 18 -9.28 26.78 -10.37
C LEU A 18 -9.96 25.80 -9.40
N PRO A 19 -11.12 26.15 -8.82
CA PRO A 19 -11.81 25.29 -7.89
C PRO A 19 -12.29 24.01 -8.60
N GLY A 20 -11.81 22.83 -8.19
CA GLY A 20 -12.14 21.54 -8.83
C GLY A 20 -13.65 21.33 -9.04
N ASN A 21 -14.05 21.13 -10.30
CA ASN A 21 -15.44 21.09 -10.78
C ASN A 21 -16.25 19.96 -10.07
N PRO A 22 -17.51 20.17 -9.63
CA PRO A 22 -18.38 19.07 -9.18
C PRO A 22 -18.39 17.92 -10.19
N GLY A 23 -18.11 16.70 -9.72
CA GLY A 23 -17.96 15.51 -10.55
C GLY A 23 -16.52 15.15 -10.93
N THR A 24 -15.52 15.91 -10.46
CA THR A 24 -14.10 15.52 -10.57
C THR A 24 -13.85 14.17 -9.88
N LYS A 25 -13.14 13.27 -10.56
CA LYS A 25 -12.75 11.95 -10.03
C LYS A 25 -11.24 11.83 -9.92
N ALA A 26 -10.79 11.15 -8.88
CA ALA A 26 -9.38 10.81 -8.68
C ALA A 26 -9.12 9.34 -9.01
N PHE A 27 -8.18 9.10 -9.93
CA PHE A 27 -7.65 7.79 -10.24
C PHE A 27 -6.29 7.62 -9.57
N VAL A 28 -6.18 6.63 -8.69
CA VAL A 28 -4.96 6.40 -7.90
C VAL A 28 -4.24 5.16 -8.40
N THR A 29 -2.97 5.33 -8.72
CA THR A 29 -2.05 4.24 -9.07
C THR A 29 -0.95 4.20 -8.02
N VAL A 30 -0.72 3.02 -7.46
CA VAL A 30 0.34 2.80 -6.46
C VAL A 30 1.38 1.88 -7.05
N ARG A 31 2.65 2.24 -6.91
CA ARG A 31 3.78 1.45 -7.40
C ARG A 31 4.74 1.17 -6.26
N PRO A 32 4.90 -0.10 -5.87
CA PRO A 32 4.24 -1.31 -6.37
C PRO A 32 2.76 -1.38 -5.94
N PRO A 33 1.92 -2.16 -6.64
CA PRO A 33 0.49 -2.27 -6.32
C PRO A 33 0.21 -3.01 -4.99
N GLN A 34 1.23 -3.62 -4.39
CA GLN A 34 1.22 -4.23 -3.06
C GLN A 34 2.60 -4.03 -2.43
N LEU A 35 2.65 -3.85 -1.12
CA LEU A 35 3.90 -3.73 -0.38
C LEU A 35 4.20 -4.99 0.41
N ARG A 36 5.42 -5.50 0.28
CA ARG A 36 5.95 -6.58 1.11
C ARG A 36 6.73 -5.96 2.25
N LEU A 37 6.15 -5.96 3.45
CA LEU A 37 6.65 -5.21 4.61
C LEU A 37 8.04 -5.65 5.09
N ALA A 38 8.48 -6.86 4.74
CA ALA A 38 9.86 -7.31 4.98
C ALA A 38 10.90 -6.72 4.02
N GLN A 39 10.48 -6.23 2.85
CA GLN A 39 11.39 -5.85 1.76
C GLN A 39 11.47 -4.33 1.60
N ARG A 40 10.33 -3.64 1.71
CA ARG A 40 10.24 -2.20 1.52
C ARG A 40 9.07 -1.62 2.31
N ARG A 41 9.21 -0.36 2.69
CA ARG A 41 8.16 0.39 3.41
C ARG A 41 7.53 1.50 2.57
N ASP A 42 8.12 1.85 1.45
CA ASP A 42 7.65 2.97 0.64
C ASP A 42 6.99 2.53 -0.65
N ALA A 43 5.97 3.24 -1.09
CA ALA A 43 5.39 3.15 -2.43
C ALA A 43 5.19 4.54 -3.05
N ASP A 44 5.36 4.62 -4.35
CA ASP A 44 5.01 5.82 -5.11
C ASP A 44 3.51 5.82 -5.37
N VAL A 45 2.88 6.97 -5.15
CA VAL A 45 1.45 7.20 -5.36
C VAL A 45 1.29 8.23 -6.46
N GLU A 46 0.77 7.80 -7.59
CA GLU A 46 0.40 8.66 -8.72
C GLU A 46 -1.12 8.87 -8.70
N ILE A 47 -1.56 10.12 -8.76
CA ILE A 47 -2.97 10.49 -8.76
C ILE A 47 -3.24 11.24 -10.06
N ARG A 48 -4.31 10.87 -10.74
CA ARG A 48 -4.82 11.61 -11.88
C ARG A 48 -6.20 12.17 -11.54
N LEU A 49 -6.38 13.47 -11.72
CA LEU A 49 -7.67 14.13 -11.59
C LEU A 49 -8.26 14.38 -12.98
N GLU A 50 -9.48 13.92 -13.19
CA GLU A 50 -10.23 14.12 -14.42
C GLU A 50 -11.60 14.74 -14.08
N ALA A 51 -12.02 15.73 -14.86
CA ALA A 51 -13.36 16.30 -14.84
C ALA A 51 -14.36 15.32 -15.50
N PRO A 52 -15.68 15.57 -15.39
CA PRO A 52 -16.69 14.70 -16.01
C PRO A 52 -16.53 14.49 -17.53
N ASP A 53 -15.93 15.45 -18.23
CA ASP A 53 -15.62 15.41 -19.66
C ASP A 53 -14.28 14.71 -19.99
N GLY A 54 -13.58 14.20 -18.97
CA GLY A 54 -12.27 13.56 -19.10
C GLY A 54 -11.09 14.52 -19.16
N SER A 55 -11.32 15.83 -19.10
CA SER A 55 -10.23 16.82 -19.11
C SER A 55 -9.44 16.79 -17.79
N PRO A 56 -8.10 17.00 -17.83
CA PRO A 56 -7.28 17.00 -16.63
C PRO A 56 -7.54 18.22 -15.74
N VAL A 57 -7.69 18.00 -14.42
CA VAL A 57 -7.97 19.08 -13.45
C VAL A 57 -6.72 19.45 -12.65
N SER A 58 -6.22 20.65 -12.89
CA SER A 58 -4.95 21.15 -12.34
C SER A 58 -5.16 22.17 -11.21
N GLY A 59 -4.14 22.40 -10.39
CA GLY A 59 -4.15 23.42 -9.33
C GLY A 59 -5.04 23.09 -8.13
N VAL A 60 -5.41 21.82 -7.93
CA VAL A 60 -6.26 21.40 -6.81
C VAL A 60 -5.39 21.03 -5.61
N ALA A 61 -5.65 21.65 -4.46
CA ALA A 61 -5.05 21.22 -3.20
C ALA A 61 -5.62 19.84 -2.81
N LEU A 62 -4.78 18.82 -2.92
CA LEU A 62 -5.13 17.44 -2.58
C LEU A 62 -4.53 17.01 -1.24
N GLU A 63 -5.24 16.10 -0.59
CA GLU A 63 -4.74 15.34 0.54
C GLU A 63 -5.05 13.85 0.33
N VAL A 64 -4.14 12.99 0.79
CA VAL A 64 -4.36 11.55 0.78
C VAL A 64 -4.32 11.05 2.21
N LEU A 65 -5.44 10.49 2.65
CA LEU A 65 -5.52 9.81 3.93
C LEU A 65 -5.19 8.33 3.75
N ALA A 66 -4.48 7.77 4.72
CA ALA A 66 -4.27 6.33 4.86
C ALA A 66 -4.78 5.89 6.24
N ARG A 67 -5.20 4.63 6.36
CA ARG A 67 -5.64 4.04 7.62
C ARG A 67 -4.46 3.60 8.48
N ALA A 68 -3.45 2.98 7.87
CA ALA A 68 -2.36 2.33 8.60
C ALA A 68 -1.03 3.07 8.43
N GLY A 69 -0.69 3.47 7.20
CA GLY A 69 0.51 4.21 6.88
C GLY A 69 0.32 5.73 6.87
N ASN A 70 1.30 6.40 6.29
CA ASN A 70 1.26 7.84 6.05
C ASN A 70 1.48 8.13 4.56
N VAL A 71 0.86 9.18 4.04
CA VAL A 71 1.11 9.66 2.67
C VAL A 71 1.59 11.10 2.73
N SER A 72 2.67 11.39 2.02
CA SER A 72 3.14 12.77 1.88
C SER A 72 2.10 13.64 1.18
N VAL A 73 2.10 14.95 1.44
CA VAL A 73 1.24 15.89 0.71
C VAL A 73 1.46 15.75 -0.81
N PRO A 74 0.40 15.46 -1.61
CA PRO A 74 0.52 15.36 -3.06
C PRO A 74 1.01 16.65 -3.69
N ARG A 75 1.95 16.52 -4.62
CA ARG A 75 2.47 17.62 -5.43
C ARG A 75 2.05 17.43 -6.87
N GLU A 76 1.58 18.49 -7.51
CA GLU A 76 1.29 18.47 -8.94
C GLU A 76 2.60 18.35 -9.73
N VAL A 77 2.66 17.39 -10.65
CA VAL A 77 3.83 17.08 -11.49
C VAL A 77 3.55 17.26 -12.98
N GLY A 78 2.31 17.60 -13.33
CA GLY A 78 1.85 17.90 -14.68
C GLY A 78 0.34 18.10 -14.68
N PRO A 79 -0.26 18.52 -15.81
CA PRO A 79 -1.69 18.83 -15.87
C PRO A 79 -2.55 17.67 -15.35
N GLY A 80 -3.27 17.90 -14.24
CA GLY A 80 -4.13 16.91 -13.59
C GLY A 80 -3.39 15.69 -13.04
N ARG A 81 -2.07 15.74 -12.88
CA ARG A 81 -1.24 14.64 -12.36
C ARG A 81 -0.52 15.08 -11.09
N TYR A 82 -0.68 14.28 -10.05
CA TYR A 82 -0.07 14.52 -8.75
C TYR A 82 0.74 13.30 -8.31
N ALA A 83 1.83 13.55 -7.60
CA ALA A 83 2.69 12.54 -7.04
C ALA A 83 2.78 12.71 -5.52
N ALA A 84 2.74 11.58 -4.82
CA ALA A 84 2.96 11.49 -3.38
C ALA A 84 3.74 10.21 -3.06
N ARG A 85 4.26 10.11 -1.83
CA ARG A 85 4.92 8.92 -1.32
C ARG A 85 4.14 8.36 -0.15
N TYR A 86 3.79 7.09 -0.25
CA TYR A 86 3.24 6.31 0.85
C TYR A 86 4.38 5.71 1.67
N THR A 87 4.27 5.73 2.99
CA THR A 87 5.15 5.07 3.96
C THR A 87 4.31 4.15 4.84
N ALA A 88 4.61 2.85 4.81
CA ALA A 88 3.94 1.81 5.59
C ALA A 88 4.12 2.01 7.11
N PRO A 89 3.21 1.48 7.96
CA PRO A 89 3.41 1.44 9.41
C PRO A 89 4.72 0.70 9.79
N GLU A 90 5.16 0.86 11.04
CA GLU A 90 6.34 0.13 11.55
C GLU A 90 6.06 -1.36 11.72
N ASP A 91 4.81 -1.67 12.02
CA ASP A 91 4.31 -3.02 12.14
C ASP A 91 4.41 -3.78 10.80
N LYS A 92 4.88 -5.04 10.88
CA LYS A 92 5.02 -5.96 9.76
C LYS A 92 3.86 -6.95 9.65
N PHE A 93 2.80 -6.77 10.43
CA PHE A 93 1.60 -7.60 10.36
C PHE A 93 0.83 -7.39 9.05
N PRO A 94 0.32 -8.48 8.44
CA PRO A 94 -0.46 -8.41 7.22
C PRO A 94 -1.74 -7.59 7.40
N GLN A 95 -1.93 -6.57 6.56
CA GLN A 95 -3.13 -5.73 6.62
C GLN A 95 -3.41 -5.03 5.29
N ALA A 96 -4.65 -4.59 5.11
CA ALA A 96 -5.03 -3.76 3.96
C ALA A 96 -5.11 -2.30 4.40
N ASP A 97 -4.39 -1.43 3.70
CA ASP A 97 -4.54 0.01 3.82
C ASP A 97 -5.48 0.55 2.74
N PHE A 98 -6.10 1.71 2.99
CA PHE A 98 -7.00 2.38 2.05
C PHE A 98 -6.52 3.81 1.86
N LEU A 99 -6.06 4.11 0.64
CA LEU A 99 -5.66 5.45 0.25
C LEU A 99 -6.90 6.21 -0.22
N VAL A 100 -7.31 7.23 0.52
CA VAL A 100 -8.48 8.07 0.21
C VAL A 100 -8.00 9.44 -0.26
N VAL A 101 -8.29 9.79 -1.50
CA VAL A 101 -7.96 11.11 -2.06
C VAL A 101 -9.11 12.07 -1.79
N ARG A 102 -8.80 13.19 -1.14
CA ARG A 102 -9.78 14.24 -0.85
C ARG A 102 -9.29 15.61 -1.29
N SER A 103 -10.25 16.48 -1.52
CA SER A 103 -10.08 17.92 -1.69
C SER A 103 -10.87 18.65 -0.60
N PRO A 104 -10.75 19.98 -0.47
CA PRO A 104 -11.62 20.76 0.40
C PRO A 104 -13.12 20.58 0.13
N ARG A 105 -13.50 20.11 -1.08
CA ARG A 105 -14.90 19.87 -1.47
C ARG A 105 -15.41 18.46 -1.17
N GLY A 106 -14.53 17.54 -0.78
CA GLY A 106 -14.91 16.15 -0.47
C GLY A 106 -13.98 15.10 -1.05
N VAL A 107 -14.43 13.85 -0.96
CA VAL A 107 -13.70 12.66 -1.43
C VAL A 107 -13.82 12.54 -2.94
N LEU A 108 -12.68 12.37 -3.62
CA LEU A 108 -12.59 12.28 -5.08
C LEU A 108 -12.36 10.85 -5.58
N GLY A 109 -11.81 9.98 -4.73
CA GLY A 109 -11.52 8.60 -5.08
C GLY A 109 -10.78 7.86 -3.97
N TRP A 110 -10.63 6.55 -4.13
CA TRP A 110 -9.92 5.72 -3.18
C TRP A 110 -9.26 4.51 -3.85
N LYS A 111 -8.26 3.93 -3.18
CA LYS A 111 -7.54 2.74 -3.65
C LYS A 111 -7.09 1.88 -2.47
N PRO A 112 -7.40 0.57 -2.47
CA PRO A 112 -6.81 -0.34 -1.50
C PRO A 112 -5.34 -0.62 -1.84
N LEU A 113 -4.50 -0.68 -0.80
CA LEU A 113 -3.09 -1.06 -0.88
C LEU A 113 -2.84 -2.28 0.04
N PRO A 114 -2.69 -3.48 -0.52
CA PRO A 114 -2.33 -4.66 0.27
C PRO A 114 -0.92 -4.51 0.86
N LEU A 115 -0.82 -4.66 2.18
CA LEU A 115 0.44 -4.76 2.91
C LEU A 115 0.63 -6.23 3.29
N VAL A 116 1.48 -6.92 2.54
CA VAL A 116 1.87 -8.30 2.79
C VAL A 116 2.83 -8.31 3.96
N GLY A 117 2.38 -8.90 5.06
CA GLY A 117 3.17 -9.02 6.27
C GLY A 117 4.20 -10.14 6.15
N ALA A 118 5.15 -10.10 7.08
CA ALA A 118 6.18 -11.11 7.18
C ALA A 118 6.44 -11.44 8.64
N GLY A 119 6.54 -12.74 8.92
CA GLY A 119 6.72 -13.25 10.26
C GLY A 119 7.78 -14.33 10.31
N LYS A 120 8.08 -14.75 11.54
CA LYS A 120 8.95 -15.89 11.84
C LYS A 120 8.21 -16.74 12.87
N VAL A 121 7.95 -17.99 12.53
CA VAL A 121 7.41 -18.97 13.49
C VAL A 121 8.57 -19.81 14.02
N GLU A 122 8.60 -19.99 15.33
CA GLU A 122 9.39 -21.01 16.00
C GLU A 122 8.54 -22.27 16.17
N VAL A 123 9.11 -23.41 15.80
CA VAL A 123 8.45 -24.71 15.91
C VAL A 123 9.33 -25.62 16.74
N GLU A 124 8.73 -26.24 17.75
CA GLU A 124 9.28 -27.38 18.45
C GLU A 124 8.78 -28.68 17.82
N THR A 125 9.70 -29.57 17.51
CA THR A 125 9.47 -30.86 16.85
C THR A 125 10.56 -31.86 17.23
N ASP A 126 10.56 -33.05 16.63
CA ASP A 126 11.61 -34.05 16.85
C ASP A 126 12.96 -33.53 16.30
N PRO A 127 14.11 -33.83 16.95
CA PRO A 127 15.42 -33.41 16.46
C PRO A 127 15.67 -33.83 15.01
N ASN A 128 16.19 -32.91 14.18
CA ASN A 128 16.46 -33.10 12.76
C ASN A 128 15.22 -33.33 11.86
N ALA A 129 14.00 -33.20 12.37
CA ALA A 129 12.79 -33.29 11.55
C ALA A 129 12.74 -32.19 10.47
N LEU A 130 12.09 -32.48 9.35
CA LEU A 130 11.84 -31.50 8.29
C LEU A 130 10.47 -30.87 8.51
N VAL A 131 10.44 -29.54 8.65
CA VAL A 131 9.22 -28.79 8.93
C VAL A 131 8.89 -27.89 7.76
N LYS A 132 7.63 -27.88 7.37
CA LYS A 132 7.08 -27.05 6.29
C LYS A 132 5.87 -26.30 6.81
N LEU A 133 5.77 -25.02 6.47
CA LEU A 133 4.63 -24.17 6.80
C LEU A 133 3.89 -23.82 5.51
N GLN A 134 2.57 -24.01 5.50
CA GLN A 134 1.70 -23.54 4.42
C GLN A 134 0.87 -22.35 4.92
N VAL A 135 0.98 -21.21 4.23
CA VAL A 135 0.20 -19.99 4.50
C VAL A 135 -0.52 -19.60 3.22
N ALA A 136 -1.84 -19.49 3.26
CA ALA A 136 -2.66 -19.15 2.08
C ALA A 136 -2.35 -20.04 0.85
N GLY A 137 -2.13 -21.33 1.06
CA GLY A 137 -1.75 -22.29 0.01
C GLY A 137 -0.27 -22.25 -0.42
N LYS A 138 0.49 -21.20 -0.07
CA LYS A 138 1.93 -21.09 -0.34
C LYS A 138 2.74 -21.83 0.71
N ASN A 139 3.71 -22.60 0.24
CA ASN A 139 4.61 -23.38 1.07
C ASN A 139 5.89 -22.60 1.39
N PHE A 140 6.32 -22.68 2.66
CA PHE A 140 7.55 -22.12 3.21
C PHE A 140 8.35 -23.24 3.88
N GLY A 141 9.66 -23.27 3.65
CA GLY A 141 10.49 -24.42 3.95
C GLY A 141 10.53 -25.43 2.78
N PRO A 142 11.00 -26.67 3.02
CA PRO A 142 11.23 -27.29 4.33
C PRO A 142 12.46 -26.71 5.06
N VAL A 143 12.37 -26.61 6.37
CA VAL A 143 13.46 -26.23 7.28
C VAL A 143 13.75 -27.42 8.20
N ARG A 144 15.02 -27.78 8.35
CA ARG A 144 15.44 -28.83 9.28
C ARG A 144 15.52 -28.28 10.69
N ALA A 145 14.90 -28.97 11.65
CA ALA A 145 15.04 -28.67 13.06
C ALA A 145 16.46 -28.94 13.56
N ASP A 146 16.92 -28.17 14.54
CA ASP A 146 18.23 -28.36 15.16
C ASP A 146 18.27 -29.64 16.03
N GLY A 147 19.42 -29.92 16.65
CA GLY A 147 19.59 -31.06 17.54
C GLY A 147 18.75 -30.99 18.83
N ARG A 148 18.10 -29.84 19.10
CA ARG A 148 17.15 -29.64 20.19
C ARG A 148 15.70 -29.68 19.72
N GLY A 149 15.45 -29.97 18.44
CA GLY A 149 14.11 -30.03 17.88
C GLY A 149 13.51 -28.67 17.51
N ARG A 150 14.31 -27.60 17.41
CA ARG A 150 13.80 -26.26 17.07
C ARG A 150 14.02 -25.91 15.61
N ALA A 151 12.98 -25.43 14.95
CA ALA A 151 13.04 -24.92 13.59
C ALA A 151 12.45 -23.51 13.52
N PHE A 152 13.05 -22.67 12.68
CA PHE A 152 12.60 -21.30 12.45
C PHE A 152 12.20 -21.11 11.00
N ILE A 153 10.92 -20.80 10.76
CA ILE A 153 10.39 -20.62 9.40
C ILE A 153 10.00 -19.17 9.20
N LYS A 154 10.67 -18.50 8.27
CA LYS A 154 10.26 -17.18 7.78
C LYS A 154 9.11 -17.37 6.79
N PHE A 155 8.07 -16.56 6.93
CA PHE A 155 6.92 -16.62 6.03
C PHE A 155 6.42 -15.23 5.67
N GLU A 156 5.63 -15.17 4.61
CA GLU A 156 4.86 -13.99 4.22
C GLU A 156 3.39 -14.36 4.28
N ALA A 157 2.56 -13.44 4.77
CA ALA A 157 1.12 -13.64 4.85
C ALA A 157 0.41 -12.46 4.17
N PRO A 158 -0.58 -12.72 3.29
CA PRO A 158 -1.41 -11.67 2.73
C PRO A 158 -2.40 -11.14 3.77
N PRO A 159 -3.01 -9.97 3.54
CA PRO A 159 -4.04 -9.44 4.43
C PRO A 159 -5.19 -10.43 4.65
N GLY A 160 -5.67 -10.52 5.89
CA GLY A 160 -6.78 -11.41 6.28
C GLY A 160 -6.38 -12.86 6.57
N VAL A 161 -5.10 -13.21 6.44
CA VAL A 161 -4.60 -14.55 6.77
C VAL A 161 -3.84 -14.52 8.08
N ASN A 162 -4.42 -15.18 9.09
CA ASN A 162 -3.90 -15.28 10.46
C ASN A 162 -3.54 -16.71 10.88
N THR A 163 -3.80 -17.70 10.04
CA THR A 163 -3.50 -19.10 10.36
C THR A 163 -2.65 -19.76 9.28
N GLY A 164 -1.83 -20.70 9.70
CA GLY A 164 -0.98 -21.50 8.84
C GLY A 164 -1.07 -22.97 9.19
N ARG A 165 -0.85 -23.83 8.20
CA ARG A 165 -0.81 -25.28 8.36
C ARG A 165 0.63 -25.73 8.40
N LEU A 166 1.04 -26.28 9.53
CA LEU A 166 2.37 -26.78 9.78
C LEU A 166 2.39 -28.30 9.56
N VAL A 167 3.36 -28.76 8.77
CA VAL A 167 3.60 -30.18 8.52
C VAL A 167 5.03 -30.50 8.93
N ALA A 168 5.21 -31.41 9.89
CA ALA A 168 6.51 -31.92 10.29
C ALA A 168 6.64 -33.38 9.86
N THR A 169 7.77 -33.71 9.24
CA THR A 169 8.09 -35.08 8.82
C THR A 169 9.42 -35.47 9.42
N ASP A 170 9.40 -36.46 10.30
CA ASP A 170 10.57 -37.22 10.73
C ASP A 170 10.53 -38.56 9.99
N GLY A 171 11.65 -39.00 9.41
CA GLY A 171 11.72 -40.23 8.62
C GLY A 171 11.36 -41.51 9.39
N ARG A 172 11.09 -41.39 10.70
CA ARG A 172 10.71 -42.48 11.62
C ARG A 172 9.23 -42.50 11.99
N ARG A 173 8.45 -41.44 11.73
CA ARG A 173 7.04 -41.34 12.12
C ARG A 173 6.16 -40.82 10.97
N PRO A 174 4.86 -41.17 10.93
CA PRO A 174 3.91 -40.48 10.07
C PRO A 174 4.00 -38.97 10.34
N GLY A 175 3.98 -38.16 9.26
CA GLY A 175 4.07 -36.72 9.40
C GLY A 175 2.95 -36.16 10.29
N SER A 176 3.29 -35.24 11.19
CA SER A 176 2.32 -34.55 12.03
C SER A 176 1.85 -33.27 11.35
N GLU A 177 0.55 -33.00 11.42
CA GLU A 177 -0.08 -31.80 10.87
C GLU A 177 -0.75 -31.01 11.99
N ARG A 178 -0.49 -29.70 12.05
CA ARG A 178 -1.09 -28.80 13.04
C ARG A 178 -1.39 -27.43 12.44
N TRP A 179 -2.54 -26.87 12.80
CA TRP A 179 -2.86 -25.46 12.54
C TRP A 179 -2.22 -24.58 13.61
N ILE A 180 -1.57 -23.51 13.18
CA ILE A 180 -0.93 -22.53 14.06
C ILE A 180 -1.49 -21.13 13.79
N ASP A 181 -1.52 -20.31 14.84
CA ASP A 181 -1.72 -18.87 14.71
C ASP A 181 -0.43 -18.22 14.16
N LEU A 182 -0.58 -17.25 13.27
CA LEU A 182 0.49 -16.48 12.65
C LEU A 182 0.59 -15.06 13.23
N GLY A 183 -0.32 -14.70 14.14
CA GLY A 183 -0.41 -13.46 14.91
C GLY A 183 0.22 -13.59 16.28
#